data_AF-A0A1X9Z585-F1
#
_entry.id   AF-A0A1X9Z585-F1
#
_cell.length_a   1.000
_cell.length_b   1.000
_cell.length_c   1.000
_cell.angle_alpha   90.00
_cell.angle_beta   90.00
_cell.angle_gamma   90.00
#
_symmetry.space_group_name_H-M   'P 1'
#
loop_
_entity.id
_entity.type
_entity.pdbx_description
1 polymer ?
#
loop_
_entity_poly.entity_id
_entity_poly.type
_entity_poly.pdbx_seq_one_letter_code
_entity_poly.pdbx_strand_id
1 'polypeptide(L)'
;MNSLKFKISLLFLTIMTLLSLTAQAQTYTGCVIYEASGDPRVSDGIYTASLGTTSSCNGYTVQDYSSTPTTSALSGYCYTPSLDNATPALFRNCVTAGRCGIIKTITIVNCPIDDYTLYLTLALAVVAVSVLRKQVYATQ
;
A
#
# COMPACT_ATOMS: atom_id res chain seq x y z
N MET A 1 23.95 -33.54 10.77
CA MET A 1 23.11 -32.39 11.23
C MET A 1 23.29 -31.08 10.45
N ASN A 2 24.39 -30.88 9.69
CA ASN A 2 24.67 -29.60 9.01
C ASN A 2 23.85 -29.34 7.73
N SER A 3 23.43 -30.39 7.02
CA SER A 3 22.60 -30.27 5.80
C SER A 3 21.18 -29.72 6.07
N LEU A 4 20.60 -30.03 7.24
CA LEU A 4 19.23 -29.61 7.58
C LEU A 4 19.15 -28.12 7.92
N LYS A 5 20.12 -27.60 8.70
CA LYS A 5 20.21 -26.17 9.03
C LYS A 5 20.44 -25.29 7.80
N PHE A 6 21.23 -25.79 6.84
CA PHE A 6 21.48 -25.12 5.56
C PHE A 6 20.20 -24.99 4.72
N LYS A 7 19.44 -26.08 4.57
CA LYS A 7 18.17 -26.07 3.84
C LYS A 7 17.13 -25.14 4.47
N ILE A 8 17.04 -25.12 5.81
CA ILE A 8 16.10 -24.25 6.54
C ILE A 8 16.47 -22.77 6.37
N SER A 9 17.74 -22.40 6.45
CA SER A 9 18.18 -21.00 6.31
C SER A 9 17.97 -20.47 4.90
N LEU A 10 18.24 -21.29 3.87
CA LEU A 10 18.00 -20.91 2.47
C LEU A 10 16.50 -20.78 2.21
N LEU A 11 15.70 -21.70 2.74
CA LEU A 11 14.24 -21.65 2.65
C LEU A 11 13.69 -20.37 3.29
N PHE A 12 14.18 -19.98 4.46
CA PHE A 12 13.76 -18.75 5.16
C PHE A 12 14.07 -17.49 4.37
N LEU A 13 15.26 -17.43 3.76
CA LEU A 13 15.67 -16.30 2.91
C LEU A 13 14.81 -16.22 1.64
N THR A 14 14.54 -17.36 1.00
CA THR A 14 13.64 -17.42 -0.17
C THR A 14 12.20 -17.07 0.18
N ILE A 15 11.71 -17.50 1.35
CA ILE A 15 10.37 -17.17 1.82
C ILE A 15 10.27 -15.68 2.09
N MET A 16 11.25 -15.07 2.75
CA MET A 16 11.26 -13.62 2.99
C MET A 16 11.29 -12.82 1.69
N THR A 17 12.10 -13.21 0.70
CA THR A 17 12.09 -12.54 -0.61
C THR A 17 10.77 -12.77 -1.34
N LEU A 18 10.24 -13.99 -1.38
CA LEU A 18 8.94 -14.31 -2.00
C LEU A 18 7.77 -13.54 -1.35
N LEU A 19 7.73 -13.40 -0.02
CA LEU A 19 6.74 -12.58 0.68
C LEU A 19 6.84 -11.09 0.32
N SER A 20 8.04 -10.62 0.00
CA SER A 20 8.26 -9.24 -0.41
C SER A 20 7.86 -8.97 -1.86
N LEU A 21 7.76 -10.02 -2.68
CA LEU A 21 7.42 -9.96 -4.11
C LEU A 21 5.93 -10.16 -4.40
N THR A 22 5.11 -10.58 -3.44
CA THR A 22 3.66 -10.62 -3.64
C THR A 22 3.08 -9.21 -3.56
N ALA A 23 3.23 -8.45 -4.65
CA ALA A 23 2.47 -7.22 -4.87
C ALA A 23 1.00 -7.60 -5.05
N GLN A 24 0.25 -7.64 -3.94
CA GLN A 24 -1.19 -7.76 -4.02
C GLN A 24 -1.75 -6.41 -4.42
N ALA A 25 -2.25 -6.31 -5.66
CA ALA A 25 -3.04 -5.17 -6.09
C ALA A 25 -4.45 -5.33 -5.52
N GLN A 26 -4.90 -4.37 -4.73
CA GLN A 26 -6.27 -4.32 -4.22
C GLN A 26 -6.99 -3.12 -4.81
N THR A 27 -8.13 -3.36 -5.43
CA THR A 27 -8.95 -2.31 -6.01
C THR A 27 -10.09 -1.97 -5.06
N TYR A 28 -10.20 -0.69 -4.70
CA TYR A 28 -11.26 -0.17 -3.84
C TYR A 28 -12.04 0.90 -4.59
N THR A 29 -13.36 0.82 -4.53
CA THR A 29 -14.25 1.88 -4.99
C THR A 29 -14.91 2.51 -3.77
N GLY A 30 -14.68 3.79 -3.56
CA GLY A 30 -15.22 4.49 -2.40
C GLY A 30 -15.00 5.99 -2.45
N CYS A 31 -15.46 6.66 -1.40
CA CYS A 31 -15.20 8.08 -1.21
C CYS A 31 -13.74 8.32 -0.84
N VAL A 32 -13.09 9.29 -1.48
CA VAL A 32 -11.71 9.70 -1.21
C VAL A 32 -11.70 11.20 -0.98
N ILE A 33 -11.07 11.65 0.11
CA ILE A 33 -11.00 13.08 0.41
C ILE A 33 -9.90 13.75 -0.42
N TYR A 34 -10.24 14.85 -1.07
CA TYR A 34 -9.31 15.69 -1.82
C TYR A 34 -9.06 17.01 -1.10
N GLU A 35 -7.86 17.56 -1.25
CA GLU A 35 -7.51 18.93 -0.86
C GLU A 35 -8.23 19.96 -1.72
N ALA A 36 -8.19 21.22 -1.30
CA ALA A 36 -8.74 22.32 -2.09
C ALA A 36 -8.00 22.49 -3.44
N SER A 37 -6.74 22.06 -3.53
CA SER A 37 -5.95 22.05 -4.76
C SER A 37 -6.44 21.04 -5.80
N GLY A 38 -7.30 20.09 -5.42
CA GLY A 38 -7.75 19.00 -6.29
C GLY A 38 -6.86 17.76 -6.26
N ASP A 39 -5.90 17.70 -5.33
CA ASP A 39 -5.07 16.52 -5.05
C ASP A 39 -5.69 15.64 -3.95
N PRO A 40 -5.51 14.32 -3.95
CA PRO A 40 -5.97 13.47 -2.85
C PRO A 40 -5.22 13.76 -1.56
N ARG A 41 -5.91 13.66 -0.43
CA ARG A 41 -5.26 13.72 0.89
C ARG A 41 -4.64 12.38 1.20
N VAL A 42 -3.32 12.31 1.10
CA VAL A 42 -2.54 11.12 1.46
C VAL A 42 -2.64 10.73 2.94
N SER A 43 -3.10 11.65 3.80
CA SER A 43 -3.39 11.38 5.21
C SER A 43 -4.69 10.62 5.44
N ASP A 44 -5.59 10.61 4.46
CA ASP A 44 -6.92 10.02 4.56
C ASP A 44 -6.93 8.67 3.82
N GLY A 45 -7.83 7.76 4.20
CA GLY A 45 -8.00 6.46 3.54
C GLY A 45 -9.12 6.46 2.50
N ILE A 46 -9.46 5.28 1.97
CA ILE A 46 -10.62 5.09 1.09
C ILE A 46 -11.81 4.62 1.93
N TYR A 47 -12.96 5.27 1.79
CA TYR A 47 -14.16 4.96 2.55
C TYR A 47 -15.16 4.24 1.65
N THR A 48 -15.36 2.94 1.84
CA THR A 48 -16.25 2.13 0.97
C THR A 48 -17.62 1.85 1.59
N ALA A 49 -17.77 2.05 2.90
CA ALA A 49 -19.03 1.81 3.60
C ALA A 49 -19.95 3.04 3.49
N SER A 50 -21.01 2.93 2.70
CA SER A 50 -22.09 3.93 2.63
C SER A 50 -22.96 3.89 3.88
N LEU A 51 -23.36 5.05 4.40
CA LEU A 51 -24.37 5.16 5.47
C LEU A 51 -25.81 5.08 4.96
N GLY A 52 -26.02 5.16 3.65
CA GLY A 52 -27.35 5.17 3.04
C GLY A 52 -28.10 6.50 3.22
N THR A 53 -27.42 7.50 3.77
CA THR A 53 -27.90 8.87 3.92
C THR A 53 -27.22 9.79 2.90
N THR A 54 -27.77 10.98 2.75
CA THR A 54 -27.18 12.03 1.93
C THR A 54 -26.85 13.26 2.78
N SER A 55 -25.81 13.96 2.37
CA SER A 55 -25.28 15.18 2.99
C SER A 55 -25.09 16.25 1.92
N SER A 56 -24.89 17.51 2.32
CA SER A 56 -24.62 18.59 1.37
C SER A 56 -23.13 18.81 1.21
N CYS A 57 -22.67 18.88 -0.04
CA CYS A 57 -21.32 19.23 -0.41
C CYS A 57 -21.33 20.23 -1.58
N ASN A 58 -20.68 21.39 -1.42
CA ASN A 58 -20.63 22.44 -2.45
C ASN A 58 -22.00 22.81 -3.04
N GLY A 59 -23.07 22.74 -2.23
CA GLY A 59 -24.44 23.02 -2.67
C GLY A 59 -25.15 21.85 -3.36
N TYR A 60 -24.50 20.70 -3.50
CA TYR A 60 -25.08 19.48 -4.06
C TYR A 60 -25.40 18.46 -2.98
N THR A 61 -26.50 17.71 -3.16
CA THR A 61 -26.82 16.55 -2.33
C THR A 61 -25.97 15.36 -2.78
N VAL A 62 -25.19 14.81 -1.86
CA VAL A 62 -24.22 13.74 -2.13
C VAL A 62 -24.33 12.62 -1.11
N GLN A 63 -23.84 11.43 -1.44
CA GLN A 63 -23.91 10.27 -0.56
C GLN A 63 -22.94 10.38 0.62
N ASP A 64 -23.40 9.98 1.80
CA ASP A 64 -22.59 9.95 3.02
C ASP A 64 -21.96 8.57 3.24
N TYR A 65 -20.69 8.58 3.61
CA TYR A 65 -19.87 7.40 3.87
C TYR A 65 -19.41 7.40 5.32
N SER A 66 -19.19 6.20 5.84
CA SER A 66 -18.62 5.97 7.17
C SER A 66 -17.35 6.79 7.39
N SER A 67 -17.13 7.19 8.64
CA SER A 67 -15.90 7.85 9.08
C SER A 67 -14.73 6.87 9.25
N THR A 68 -14.99 5.56 9.23
CA THR A 68 -13.95 4.53 9.30
C THR A 68 -13.54 4.15 7.87
N PRO A 69 -12.28 4.41 7.46
CA PRO A 69 -11.83 4.04 6.14
C PRO A 69 -11.60 2.52 6.06
N THR A 70 -11.77 1.97 4.86
CA THR A 70 -11.48 0.57 4.52
C THR A 70 -9.98 0.32 4.42
N THR A 71 -9.20 1.39 4.21
CA THR A 71 -7.74 1.35 4.10
C THR A 71 -7.11 2.30 5.11
N SER A 72 -5.85 2.01 5.49
CA SER A 72 -5.00 2.98 6.18
C SER A 72 -4.69 4.19 5.30
N ALA A 73 -4.06 5.21 5.90
CA ALA A 73 -3.59 6.41 5.19
C ALA A 73 -2.82 6.03 3.91
N LEU A 74 -3.07 6.80 2.85
CA LEU A 74 -2.53 6.49 1.54
C LEU A 74 -1.00 6.75 1.43
N SER A 75 -0.34 7.27 2.46
CA SER A 75 1.09 7.60 2.45
C SER A 75 2.04 6.40 2.28
N GLY A 76 1.55 5.17 2.46
CA GLY A 76 2.37 3.94 2.44
C GLY A 76 2.24 3.08 1.19
N TYR A 77 1.41 3.47 0.20
CA TYR A 77 1.19 2.64 -0.98
C TYR A 77 1.44 3.41 -2.27
N CYS A 78 1.63 2.63 -3.33
CA CYS A 78 1.77 3.13 -4.68
C CYS A 78 0.41 2.95 -5.36
N TYR A 79 -0.05 3.95 -6.12
CA TYR A 79 -1.39 3.94 -6.73
C TYR A 79 -1.28 4.00 -8.24
N THR A 80 -2.11 3.21 -8.93
CA THR A 80 -2.24 3.27 -10.38
C THR A 80 -3.72 3.34 -10.79
N PRO A 81 -4.07 4.22 -11.76
CA PRO A 81 -3.26 5.28 -12.35
C PRO A 81 -3.00 6.42 -11.34
N SER A 82 -1.90 7.17 -11.56
CA SER A 82 -1.66 8.47 -10.89
C SER A 82 -2.97 9.21 -10.80
N LEU A 83 -3.38 9.62 -9.60
CA LEU A 83 -4.65 10.28 -9.39
C LEU A 83 -4.81 11.39 -10.43
N ASP A 84 -5.72 11.16 -11.39
CA ASP A 84 -5.94 12.06 -12.51
C ASP A 84 -5.99 13.51 -12.02
N ASN A 85 -5.14 14.32 -12.66
CA ASN A 85 -5.09 15.77 -12.69
C ASN A 85 -6.23 16.46 -11.94
N ALA A 86 -5.90 17.18 -10.87
CA ALA A 86 -6.71 18.18 -10.18
C ALA A 86 -8.20 18.04 -10.46
N THR A 87 -8.88 17.09 -9.81
CA THR A 87 -10.30 16.92 -10.07
C THR A 87 -10.99 18.19 -9.57
N PRO A 88 -11.69 18.96 -10.43
CA PRO A 88 -12.22 20.26 -10.03
C PRO A 88 -13.13 20.10 -8.81
N ALA A 89 -13.10 21.04 -7.88
CA ALA A 89 -13.90 20.99 -6.65
C ALA A 89 -15.42 20.79 -6.89
N LEU A 90 -15.88 21.06 -8.11
CA LEU A 90 -17.26 20.85 -8.58
C LEU A 90 -17.66 19.37 -8.72
N PHE A 91 -16.71 18.43 -8.73
CA PHE A 91 -16.99 16.99 -8.89
C PHE A 91 -17.01 16.21 -7.58
N ARG A 92 -17.12 16.91 -6.44
CA ARG A 92 -17.26 16.25 -5.14
C ARG A 92 -18.65 15.66 -4.99
N ASN A 93 -18.72 14.33 -5.08
CA ASN A 93 -19.97 13.55 -5.12
C ASN A 93 -20.14 12.61 -3.91
N CYS A 94 -19.34 12.80 -2.87
CA CYS A 94 -19.52 12.10 -1.59
C CYS A 94 -19.07 12.95 -0.40
N VAL A 95 -19.52 12.58 0.80
CA VAL A 95 -19.07 13.13 2.08
C VAL A 95 -18.64 11.98 2.98
N THR A 96 -17.60 12.21 3.77
CA THR A 96 -17.24 11.35 4.92
C THR A 96 -16.73 12.24 6.04
N ALA A 97 -17.17 11.96 7.27
CA ALA A 97 -16.81 12.73 8.46
C ALA A 97 -16.96 14.25 8.29
N GLY A 98 -17.99 14.70 7.56
CA GLY A 98 -18.27 16.11 7.29
C GLY A 98 -17.37 16.76 6.23
N ARG A 99 -16.59 15.97 5.48
CA ARG A 99 -15.65 16.45 4.46
C ARG A 99 -16.03 15.92 3.10
N CYS A 100 -15.99 16.79 2.12
CA CYS A 100 -16.33 16.46 0.75
C CYS A 100 -15.21 15.69 0.04
N GLY A 101 -15.56 14.57 -0.58
CA GLY A 101 -14.67 13.74 -1.37
C GLY A 101 -15.21 13.45 -2.76
N ILE A 102 -14.52 12.55 -3.46
CA ILE A 102 -14.92 12.03 -4.77
C ILE A 102 -14.97 10.51 -4.68
N ILE A 103 -16.04 9.93 -5.22
CA ILE A 103 -16.15 8.49 -5.43
C ILE A 103 -15.20 8.12 -6.55
N LYS A 104 -14.16 7.38 -6.21
CA LYS A 104 -13.16 6.92 -7.18
C LYS A 104 -12.82 5.46 -6.93
N THR A 105 -12.49 4.78 -8.02
CA THR A 105 -11.87 3.46 -7.97
C THR A 105 -10.37 3.65 -7.96
N ILE A 106 -9.72 3.24 -6.88
CA ILE A 106 -8.26 3.31 -6.71
C ILE A 106 -7.73 1.89 -6.63
N THR A 107 -6.73 1.58 -7.44
CA THR A 107 -5.94 0.36 -7.30
C THR A 107 -4.73 0.68 -6.44
N ILE A 108 -4.73 0.11 -5.25
CA ILE A 108 -3.62 0.17 -4.31
C ILE A 108 -2.69 -0.97 -4.64
N VAL A 109 -1.45 -0.65 -4.97
CA VAL A 109 -0.37 -1.63 -5.10
C VAL A 109 0.63 -1.39 -3.97
N ASN A 110 1.15 -2.47 -3.39
CA ASN A 110 2.33 -2.34 -2.54
C ASN A 110 3.43 -1.70 -3.37
N CYS A 111 4.05 -0.66 -2.84
CA CYS A 111 5.20 -0.07 -3.50
C CYS A 111 6.26 -1.15 -3.73
N PRO A 112 6.93 -1.14 -4.90
CA PRO A 112 8.10 -1.99 -5.08
C PRO A 112 9.08 -1.72 -3.93
N ILE A 113 9.73 -2.78 -3.46
CA ILE A 113 10.78 -2.67 -2.45
C ILE A 113 11.78 -1.63 -2.95
N ASP A 114 12.07 -0.63 -2.12
CA ASP A 114 13.07 0.38 -2.41
C ASP A 114 14.40 -0.31 -2.80
N ASP A 115 15.02 0.16 -3.88
CA ASP A 115 16.29 -0.35 -4.41
C ASP A 115 17.34 -0.47 -3.29
N TYR A 116 17.39 0.49 -2.35
CA TYR A 116 18.29 0.43 -1.20
C TYR A 116 18.04 -0.77 -0.29
N THR A 117 16.79 -1.13 -0.07
CA THR A 117 16.40 -2.29 0.75
C THR A 117 16.75 -3.59 0.01
N LEU A 118 16.59 -3.61 -1.32
CA LEU A 118 17.01 -4.73 -2.17
C LEU A 118 18.53 -4.92 -2.12
N TYR A 119 19.31 -3.84 -2.25
CA TYR A 119 20.77 -3.92 -2.17
C TYR A 119 21.26 -4.37 -0.79
N LEU A 120 20.66 -3.89 0.29
CA LEU A 120 21.03 -4.28 1.65
C LEU A 120 20.73 -5.77 1.92
N THR A 121 19.55 -6.25 1.50
CA THR A 121 19.17 -7.65 1.64
C THR A 121 20.06 -8.56 0.80
N LEU A 122 20.44 -8.15 -0.41
CA LEU A 122 21.38 -8.88 -1.26
C LEU A 122 22.78 -8.95 -0.62
N ALA A 123 23.28 -7.84 -0.08
CA ALA A 123 24.57 -7.79 0.60
C ALA A 123 24.60 -8.72 1.82
N LEU A 124 23.55 -8.68 2.65
CA LEU A 124 23.40 -9.58 3.80
C LEU A 124 23.34 -11.05 3.38
N ALA A 125 22.66 -11.37 2.27
CA ALA A 125 22.62 -12.72 1.72
C ALA A 125 24.03 -13.19 1.28
N VAL A 126 24.82 -12.35 0.62
CA VAL A 126 26.20 -12.67 0.20
C VAL A 126 27.10 -12.90 1.41
N VAL A 127 27.00 -12.06 2.45
CA VAL A 127 27.76 -12.21 3.69
C VAL A 127 27.36 -13.51 4.41
N ALA A 128 26.06 -13.79 4.53
CA ALA A 128 25.58 -15.03 5.13
C ALA A 128 26.13 -16.27 4.40
N VAL A 129 26.08 -16.28 3.06
CA VAL A 129 26.62 -17.40 2.25
C VAL A 129 28.13 -17.55 2.42
N SER A 130 28.89 -16.46 2.48
CA SER A 130 30.34 -16.52 2.60
C SER A 130 30.80 -16.95 4.00
N VAL A 131 30.12 -16.52 5.07
CA VAL A 131 30.33 -17.02 6.44
C VAL A 131 29.97 -18.51 6.53
N LEU A 132 28.85 -18.92 5.93
CA LEU A 132 28.42 -20.32 5.91
C LEU A 132 29.42 -21.21 5.14
N ARG A 133 29.94 -20.76 3.98
CA ARG A 133 30.99 -21.50 3.25
C ARG A 133 32.22 -21.71 4.14
N LYS A 134 32.70 -20.67 4.82
CA LYS A 134 33.86 -20.79 5.72
C LYS A 134 33.63 -21.83 6.82
N GLN A 135 32.44 -21.90 7.41
CA GLN A 135 32.15 -22.88 8.47
C GLN A 135 32.06 -24.32 7.96
N VAL A 136 31.61 -24.54 6.73
CA VAL A 136 31.61 -25.87 6.09
C VAL A 136 33.03 -26.34 5.79
N TYR A 137 33.91 -25.46 5.29
CA TYR A 137 35.31 -25.83 5.04
C TYR A 137 36.13 -26.07 6.31
N ALA A 138 35.77 -25.42 7.43
CA ALA A 138 36.46 -25.63 8.71
C ALA A 138 36.05 -26.91 9.46
N THR A 139 35.08 -27.67 8.93
CA THR A 139 34.57 -28.91 9.54
C THR A 139 34.84 -30.17 8.70
N GLN A 140 35.57 -30.04 7.58
CA GLN A 140 36.23 -31.15 6.88
C GLN A 140 37.67 -31.29 7.35
#